data_AF-K9US47-F1
#
_entry.id   AF-K9US47-F1
#
_cell.length_a   1.000
_cell.length_b   1.000
_cell.length_c   1.000
_cell.angle_alpha   90.00
_cell.angle_beta   90.00
_cell.angle_gamma   90.00
#
_symmetry.space_group_name_H-M   'P 1'
#
loop_
_entity.id
_entity.type
_entity.pdbx_description
1 polymer ?
#
loop_
_entity_poly.entity_id
_entity_poly.type
_entity_poly.pdbx_seq_one_letter_code
_entity_poly.pdbx_strand_id
1 'polypeptide(L)'
;MQLNSNPLTIDAYLNHYGYAVIRDEGENKLFQLKNLKLVQIESIEDDSYTIQEVTQGKAGERWEDISIEIVIEHIQMLEGGNDTFAKIWHVDDVLSINSDLSRDRARLVLTMAMDNHDANIGINWEVLREYISQVLEMEAAGII
;
A
#
# COMPACT_ATOMS: atom_id res chain seq x y z
N MET A 1 -2.56 20.50 15.87
CA MET A 1 -2.73 19.04 16.05
C MET A 1 -1.76 18.38 15.08
N GLN A 2 -0.64 17.84 15.56
CA GLN A 2 0.28 17.11 14.70
C GLN A 2 -0.41 15.81 14.30
N LEU A 3 -0.73 15.68 13.01
CA LEU A 3 -1.23 14.43 12.46
C LEU A 3 -0.02 13.49 12.41
N ASN A 4 -0.03 12.48 13.27
CA ASN A 4 0.84 11.32 13.12
C ASN A 4 0.51 10.68 11.77
N SER A 5 1.29 11.01 10.73
CA SER A 5 1.50 10.12 9.60
C SER A 5 1.98 8.81 10.21
N ASN A 6 1.08 7.83 10.32
CA ASN A 6 1.47 6.51 10.78
C ASN A 6 2.32 5.93 9.65
N PRO A 7 3.65 5.82 9.79
CA PRO A 7 4.48 5.32 8.70
C PRO A 7 3.99 3.92 8.34
N LEU A 8 3.90 3.63 7.04
CA LEU A 8 3.58 2.30 6.57
C LEU A 8 4.72 1.37 7.02
N THR A 9 4.44 0.47 7.96
CA THR A 9 5.40 -0.53 8.43
C THR A 9 4.90 -1.93 8.15
N ILE A 10 5.82 -2.91 8.09
CA ILE A 10 5.46 -4.32 7.98
C ILE A 10 4.52 -4.74 9.11
N ASP A 11 4.81 -4.33 10.36
CA ASP A 11 3.95 -4.67 11.50
C ASP A 11 2.54 -4.09 11.36
N ALA A 12 2.41 -2.85 10.91
CA ALA A 12 1.12 -2.22 10.68
C ALA A 12 0.34 -2.96 9.57
N TYR A 13 1.02 -3.34 8.49
CA TYR A 13 0.42 -4.10 7.39
C TYR A 13 -0.01 -5.50 7.84
N LEU A 14 0.88 -6.27 8.47
CA LEU A 14 0.61 -7.64 8.91
C LEU A 14 -0.55 -7.68 9.90
N ASN A 15 -0.58 -6.76 10.86
CA ASN A 15 -1.66 -6.64 11.85
C ASN A 15 -2.99 -6.23 11.21
N HIS A 16 -2.99 -5.24 10.31
CA HIS A 16 -4.20 -4.77 9.64
C HIS A 16 -4.90 -5.89 8.86
N TYR A 17 -4.14 -6.72 8.15
CA TYR A 17 -4.66 -7.81 7.33
C TYR A 17 -4.78 -9.15 8.06
N GLY A 18 -4.44 -9.20 9.35
CA GLY A 18 -4.60 -10.38 10.21
C GLY A 18 -3.68 -11.55 9.85
N TYR A 19 -2.46 -11.27 9.39
CA TYR A 19 -1.48 -12.32 9.11
C TYR A 19 -0.95 -12.96 10.40
N ALA A 20 -0.75 -14.28 10.37
CA ALA A 20 -0.22 -15.02 11.51
C ALA A 20 1.31 -14.93 11.55
N VAL A 21 1.86 -14.12 12.45
CA VAL A 21 3.30 -14.06 12.72
C VAL A 21 3.71 -15.27 13.57
N ILE A 22 4.49 -16.16 12.98
CA ILE A 22 4.98 -17.40 13.60
C ILE A 22 6.23 -17.14 14.43
N ARG A 23 7.08 -16.22 13.95
CA ARG A 23 8.28 -15.79 14.66
C ARG A 23 8.51 -14.30 14.46
N ASP A 24 8.87 -13.63 15.53
CA ASP A 24 9.24 -12.22 15.55
C ASP A 24 10.56 -12.06 16.32
N GLU A 25 11.64 -11.78 15.59
CA GLU A 25 12.98 -11.53 16.12
C GLU A 25 13.37 -10.05 15.95
N GLY A 26 12.38 -9.14 15.88
CA GLY A 26 12.59 -7.71 15.65
C GLY A 26 12.72 -7.41 14.16
N GLU A 27 13.95 -7.31 13.66
CA GLU A 27 14.22 -7.05 12.24
C GLU A 27 13.86 -8.25 11.36
N ASN A 28 13.80 -9.46 11.91
CA ASN A 28 13.48 -10.68 11.17
C ASN A 28 12.14 -11.26 11.62
N LYS A 29 11.21 -11.46 10.68
CA LYS A 29 9.87 -11.99 10.95
C LYS A 29 9.55 -13.15 10.02
N LEU A 30 8.96 -14.20 10.58
CA LEU A 30 8.38 -15.31 9.83
C LEU A 30 6.87 -15.29 10.03
N PHE A 31 6.11 -15.25 8.95
CA PHE A 31 4.65 -15.24 9.01
C PHE A 31 4.05 -16.16 7.94
N GLN A 32 2.80 -16.53 8.16
CA GLN A 32 2.01 -17.35 7.24
C GLN A 32 1.06 -16.46 6.44
N LEU A 33 1.11 -16.61 5.12
CA LEU A 33 0.13 -16.06 4.18
C LEU A 33 -1.19 -16.84 4.26
N LYS A 34 -2.30 -16.26 3.80
CA LYS A 34 -3.62 -16.90 3.80
C LYS A 34 -3.67 -18.15 2.92
N ASN A 35 -2.80 -18.23 1.91
CA ASN A 35 -2.61 -19.43 1.08
C ASN A 35 -1.70 -20.49 1.73
N LEU A 36 -1.37 -20.34 3.01
CA LEU A 36 -0.53 -21.22 3.84
C LEU A 36 0.96 -21.21 3.50
N LYS A 37 1.43 -20.39 2.55
CA LYS A 37 2.85 -20.18 2.34
C LYS A 37 3.50 -19.50 3.55
N LEU A 38 4.78 -19.80 3.74
CA LEU A 38 5.59 -19.17 4.78
C LEU A 38 6.51 -18.15 4.14
N VAL A 39 6.54 -16.95 4.72
CA VAL A 39 7.37 -15.84 4.23
C VAL A 39 8.21 -15.31 5.36
N GLN A 40 9.50 -15.17 5.08
CA GLN A 40 10.45 -14.50 5.93
C GLN A 40 10.66 -13.08 5.40
N ILE A 41 10.62 -12.10 6.29
CA ILE A 41 10.99 -10.71 6.00
C ILE A 41 12.11 -10.31 6.95
N GLU A 42 13.09 -9.61 6.41
CA GLU A 42 14.20 -9.01 7.14
C GLU A 42 14.25 -7.51 6.80
N SER A 43 14.20 -6.66 7.81
CA SER A 43 14.44 -5.23 7.71
C SER A 43 15.95 -4.97 7.75
N ILE A 44 16.40 -4.09 6.87
CA ILE A 44 17.80 -3.69 6.64
C ILE A 44 17.92 -2.20 7.04
N GLU A 45 19.16 -1.70 7.16
CA GLU A 45 19.41 -0.26 7.29
C GLU A 45 18.75 0.54 6.13
N ASP A 46 18.34 1.79 6.42
CA ASP A 46 17.72 2.74 5.47
C ASP A 46 16.32 2.35 4.93
N ASP A 47 15.43 1.78 5.77
CA ASP A 47 14.04 1.41 5.41
C ASP A 47 13.94 0.44 4.21
N SER A 48 14.99 -0.37 4.02
CA SER A 48 15.08 -1.40 2.98
C SER A 48 14.79 -2.78 3.56
N TYR A 49 14.28 -3.70 2.75
CA TYR A 49 13.83 -5.02 3.19
C TYR A 49 14.32 -6.15 2.27
N THR A 50 14.44 -7.34 2.85
CA THR A 50 14.49 -8.61 2.13
C THR A 50 13.21 -9.39 2.42
N ILE A 51 12.62 -10.00 1.40
CA ILE A 51 11.49 -10.93 1.52
C ILE A 51 11.82 -12.24 0.81
N GLN A 52 11.50 -13.36 1.47
CA GLN A 52 11.76 -14.69 0.93
C GLN A 52 10.63 -15.67 1.25
N GLU A 53 10.15 -16.40 0.24
CA GLU A 53 9.31 -17.58 0.48
C GLU A 53 10.15 -18.72 1.07
N VAL A 54 9.69 -19.31 2.17
CA VAL A 54 10.35 -20.41 2.89
C VAL A 54 9.42 -21.61 3.14
N THR A 55 8.35 -21.72 2.35
CA THR A 55 7.34 -22.78 2.45
C THR A 55 7.99 -24.17 2.39
N GLN A 56 7.60 -25.06 3.30
CA GLN A 56 8.11 -26.45 3.38
C GLN A 56 9.64 -26.57 3.52
N GLY A 57 10.33 -25.55 4.03
CA GLY A 57 11.79 -25.59 4.23
C GLY A 57 12.60 -25.55 2.93
N LYS A 58 11.97 -25.16 1.81
CA LYS A 58 12.66 -24.85 0.55
C LYS A 58 12.68 -23.33 0.37
N ALA A 59 13.85 -22.80 0.02
CA ALA A 59 13.94 -21.42 -0.45
C ALA A 59 13.18 -21.29 -1.78
N GLY A 60 12.12 -20.48 -1.77
CA GLY A 60 11.40 -20.05 -2.96
C GLY A 60 11.94 -18.72 -3.49
N GLU A 61 11.05 -17.90 -4.04
CA GLU A 61 11.40 -16.57 -4.54
C GLU A 61 11.96 -15.68 -3.41
N ARG A 62 12.95 -14.84 -3.75
CA ARG A 62 13.64 -13.95 -2.84
C ARG A 62 13.89 -12.61 -3.52
N TRP A 63 13.60 -11.53 -2.81
CA TRP A 63 13.83 -10.16 -3.23
C TRP A 63 14.54 -9.42 -2.13
N GLU A 64 15.53 -8.62 -2.50
CA GLU A 64 16.44 -7.92 -1.60
C GLU A 64 16.51 -6.46 -2.01
N ASP A 65 16.85 -5.61 -1.04
CA ASP A 65 17.00 -4.17 -1.23
C ASP A 65 15.75 -3.49 -1.81
N ILE A 66 14.58 -3.81 -1.25
CA ILE A 66 13.29 -3.30 -1.70
C ILE A 66 12.59 -2.45 -0.63
N SER A 67 11.84 -1.44 -1.07
CA SER A 67 11.04 -0.60 -0.17
C SER A 67 9.80 -1.33 0.35
N ILE A 68 9.22 -0.80 1.42
CA ILE A 68 8.02 -1.35 2.07
C ILE A 68 6.84 -1.54 1.10
N GLU A 69 6.65 -0.63 0.14
CA GLU A 69 5.58 -0.73 -0.87
C GLU A 69 5.79 -1.96 -1.74
N ILE A 70 7.03 -2.18 -2.17
CA ILE A 70 7.42 -3.32 -2.99
C ILE A 70 7.33 -4.63 -2.18
N VAL A 71 7.64 -4.62 -0.88
CA VAL A 71 7.43 -5.79 -0.01
C VAL A 71 5.96 -6.20 0.00
N ILE A 72 5.05 -5.23 0.15
CA ILE A 72 3.60 -5.47 0.15
C ILE A 72 3.15 -6.09 -1.18
N GLU A 73 3.64 -5.56 -2.31
CA GLU A 73 3.36 -6.13 -3.63
C GLU A 73 3.81 -7.60 -3.71
N HIS A 74 5.02 -7.93 -3.23
CA HIS A 74 5.52 -9.31 -3.22
C HIS A 74 4.74 -10.22 -2.29
N ILE A 75 4.29 -9.74 -1.11
CA ILE A 75 3.39 -10.51 -0.24
C ILE A 75 2.11 -10.90 -1.01
N GLN A 76 1.51 -9.97 -1.74
CA GLN A 76 0.31 -10.22 -2.53
C GLN A 76 0.56 -11.18 -3.68
N MET A 77 1.69 -11.03 -4.39
CA MET A 77 2.10 -11.95 -5.46
C MET A 77 2.26 -13.37 -4.92
N LEU A 78 3.01 -13.53 -3.82
CA LEU A 78 3.24 -14.82 -3.17
C LEU A 78 1.94 -15.46 -2.68
N GLU A 79 0.99 -14.67 -2.17
CA GLU A 79 -0.33 -15.15 -1.70
C GLU A 79 -1.20 -15.71 -2.84
N GLY A 80 -0.89 -15.37 -4.09
CA GLY A 80 -1.56 -15.89 -5.28
C GLY A 80 -2.23 -14.77 -6.07
N GLY A 81 -1.41 -13.87 -6.62
CA GLY A 81 -1.87 -12.83 -7.54
C GLY A 81 -1.68 -13.23 -8.99
N ASN A 82 -2.58 -14.04 -9.56
CA ASN A 82 -2.84 -13.98 -11.01
C ASN A 82 -4.23 -13.39 -11.33
N ASP A 83 -5.13 -13.31 -10.34
CA ASP A 83 -6.50 -12.80 -10.54
C ASP A 83 -6.75 -11.45 -9.83
N THR A 84 -5.86 -11.01 -8.94
CA THR A 84 -6.00 -9.75 -8.21
C THR A 84 -4.63 -9.13 -7.90
N PHE A 85 -4.49 -7.83 -8.18
CA PHE A 85 -3.35 -6.99 -7.83
C PHE A 85 -3.90 -5.73 -7.15
N ALA A 86 -3.31 -5.29 -6.04
CA ALA A 86 -3.75 -4.10 -5.31
C ALA A 86 -2.65 -3.03 -5.30
N LYS A 87 -3.02 -1.81 -5.68
CA LYS A 87 -2.13 -0.64 -5.63
C LYS A 87 -2.62 0.35 -4.59
N ILE A 88 -1.74 0.76 -3.69
CA ILE A 88 -2.03 1.75 -2.66
C ILE A 88 -1.80 3.15 -3.24
N TRP A 89 -2.74 4.07 -2.99
CA TRP A 89 -2.62 5.49 -3.33
C TRP A 89 -2.68 6.31 -2.04
N HIS A 90 -1.71 7.21 -1.86
CA HIS A 90 -1.58 8.08 -0.69
C HIS A 90 -1.98 9.52 -1.01
N VAL A 91 -2.37 10.31 -0.02
CA VAL A 91 -2.77 11.72 -0.25
C VAL A 91 -1.64 12.55 -0.86
N ASP A 92 -0.39 12.16 -0.61
CA ASP A 92 0.78 12.84 -1.20
C ASP A 92 0.87 12.60 -2.72
N ASP A 93 0.31 11.50 -3.23
CA ASP A 93 0.16 11.28 -4.67
C ASP A 93 -0.74 12.35 -5.29
N VAL A 94 -1.86 12.67 -4.65
CA VAL A 94 -2.76 13.75 -5.10
C VAL A 94 -2.08 15.11 -4.97
N LEU A 95 -1.38 15.37 -3.86
CA LEU A 95 -0.68 16.63 -3.65
C LEU A 95 0.52 16.82 -4.59
N SER A 96 1.08 15.74 -5.12
CA SER A 96 2.11 15.80 -6.17
C SER A 96 1.55 16.34 -7.49
N ILE A 97 0.24 16.18 -7.73
CA ILE A 97 -0.46 16.72 -8.91
C ILE A 97 -0.90 18.16 -8.66
N ASN A 98 -1.45 18.45 -7.47
CA ASN A 98 -1.91 19.78 -7.09
C ASN A 98 -1.58 20.06 -5.62
N SER A 99 -0.52 20.83 -5.39
CA SER A 99 -0.02 21.20 -4.07
C SER A 99 -0.89 22.22 -3.32
N ASP A 100 -1.83 22.87 -4.02
CA ASP A 100 -2.68 23.92 -3.42
C ASP A 100 -3.86 23.32 -2.66
N LEU A 101 -4.16 22.02 -2.86
CA LEU A 101 -5.18 21.31 -2.12
C LEU A 101 -4.77 21.13 -0.65
N SER A 102 -5.75 21.24 0.25
CA SER A 102 -5.56 20.77 1.62
C SER A 102 -5.52 19.24 1.66
N ARG A 103 -4.91 18.67 2.70
CA ARG A 103 -4.90 17.19 2.90
C ARG A 103 -6.31 16.60 2.98
N ASP A 104 -7.29 17.36 3.49
CA ASP A 104 -8.67 16.92 3.56
C ASP A 104 -9.33 16.85 2.18
N ARG A 105 -9.03 17.81 1.30
CA ARG A 105 -9.45 17.77 -0.11
C ARG A 105 -8.73 16.66 -0.87
N ALA A 106 -7.44 16.46 -0.63
CA ALA A 106 -6.69 15.36 -1.22
C ALA A 106 -7.25 13.98 -0.81
N ARG A 107 -7.67 13.84 0.46
CA ARG A 107 -8.37 12.63 0.93
C ARG A 107 -9.71 12.47 0.24
N LEU A 108 -10.49 13.55 0.07
CA LEU A 108 -11.76 13.50 -0.65
C LEU A 108 -11.57 13.04 -2.09
N VAL A 109 -10.54 13.53 -2.80
CA VAL A 109 -10.17 13.05 -4.14
C VAL A 109 -9.95 11.54 -4.15
N LEU A 110 -9.14 11.01 -3.22
CA LEU A 110 -8.90 9.57 -3.14
C LEU A 110 -10.16 8.78 -2.82
N THR A 111 -11.01 9.27 -1.91
CA THR A 111 -12.29 8.63 -1.59
C THR A 111 -13.19 8.58 -2.83
N MET A 112 -13.32 9.70 -3.56
CA MET A 112 -14.11 9.74 -4.79
C MET A 112 -13.56 8.79 -5.86
N ALA A 113 -12.24 8.73 -6.04
CA ALA A 113 -11.60 7.81 -6.97
C ALA A 113 -11.79 6.34 -6.57
N MET A 114 -11.63 6.01 -5.29
CA MET A 114 -11.86 4.67 -4.77
C MET A 114 -13.29 4.20 -5.01
N ASP A 115 -14.28 5.05 -4.70
CA ASP A 115 -15.69 4.70 -4.76
C ASP A 115 -16.26 4.64 -6.19
N ASN A 116 -15.61 5.32 -7.15
CA ASN A 116 -16.18 5.54 -8.49
C ASN A 116 -15.23 5.22 -9.66
N HIS A 117 -14.07 4.60 -9.44
CA HIS A 117 -13.18 4.25 -10.54
C HIS A 117 -13.77 3.17 -11.46
N ASP A 118 -13.49 3.29 -12.75
CA ASP A 118 -13.74 2.23 -13.72
C ASP A 118 -12.68 1.13 -13.52
N ALA A 119 -13.11 -0.09 -13.17
CA ALA A 119 -12.22 -1.22 -12.97
C ALA A 119 -11.43 -1.62 -14.23
N ASN A 120 -11.89 -1.25 -15.44
CA ASN A 120 -11.14 -1.47 -16.69
C ASN A 120 -9.98 -0.49 -16.87
N ILE A 121 -9.96 0.62 -16.13
CA ILE A 121 -8.91 1.65 -16.16
C ILE A 121 -8.08 1.62 -14.88
N GLY A 122 -8.72 1.34 -13.74
CA GLY A 122 -8.14 1.47 -12.40
C GLY A 122 -7.97 2.92 -11.98
N ILE A 123 -7.36 3.13 -10.82
CA ILE A 123 -6.91 4.45 -10.38
C ILE A 123 -5.52 4.70 -10.95
N ASN A 124 -5.33 5.82 -11.63
CA ASN A 124 -4.06 6.28 -12.15
C ASN A 124 -3.99 7.83 -12.08
N TRP A 125 -2.86 8.41 -12.51
CA TRP A 125 -2.64 9.85 -12.44
C TRP A 125 -3.65 10.70 -13.21
N GLU A 126 -4.16 10.21 -14.34
CA GLU A 126 -5.20 10.92 -15.12
C GLU A 126 -6.53 10.89 -14.38
N VAL A 127 -6.91 9.74 -13.83
CA VAL A 127 -8.12 9.59 -13.01
C VAL A 127 -8.06 10.53 -11.80
N LEU A 128 -6.89 10.66 -11.14
CA LEU A 128 -6.73 11.61 -10.03
C LEU A 128 -6.88 13.08 -10.48
N ARG A 129 -6.39 13.46 -11.67
CA ARG A 129 -6.59 14.83 -12.21
C ARG A 129 -8.07 15.15 -12.41
N GLU A 130 -8.85 14.20 -12.93
CA GLU A 130 -10.29 14.37 -13.13
C GLU A 130 -11.00 14.62 -11.78
N TYR A 131 -10.71 13.81 -10.77
CA TYR A 131 -11.31 14.00 -9.45
C TYR A 131 -10.82 15.26 -8.72
N ILE A 132 -9.58 15.70 -8.95
CA ILE A 132 -9.11 17.02 -8.49
C ILE A 132 -9.96 18.13 -9.10
N SER A 133 -10.22 18.09 -10.42
CA SER A 133 -11.05 19.09 -11.09
C SER A 133 -12.46 19.14 -10.50
N GLN A 134 -13.08 17.97 -10.30
CA GLN A 134 -14.42 17.87 -9.71
C GLN A 134 -14.48 18.45 -8.29
N VAL A 135 -13.50 18.15 -7.44
CA VAL A 135 -13.45 18.70 -6.08
C VAL A 135 -13.34 20.23 -6.11
N LEU A 136 -12.51 20.79 -7.00
CA LEU A 136 -12.38 22.24 -7.16
C LEU A 136 -13.67 22.90 -7.67
N GLU A 137 -14.38 22.25 -8.60
CA GLU A 137 -15.68 22.72 -9.09
C GLU A 137 -16.74 22.70 -7.99
N MET A 138 -16.80 21.65 -7.17
CA MET A 138 -17.72 21.54 -6.04
C MET A 138 -17.45 22.62 -4.98
N GLU A 139 -16.17 22.92 -4.71
CA GLU A 139 -15.76 24.00 -3.80
C GLU A 139 -16.13 25.38 -4.36
N ALA A 140 -15.88 25.62 -5.65
CA ALA A 140 -16.27 26.86 -6.32
C ALA A 140 -17.80 27.06 -6.34
N ALA A 141 -18.57 25.97 -6.39
CA ALA A 141 -20.03 25.98 -6.31
C ALA A 141 -20.56 26.08 -4.87
N GLY A 142 -19.70 26.04 -3.84
CA GLY A 142 -20.08 26.08 -2.43
C GLY A 142 -20.82 24.82 -1.94
N ILE A 143 -20.62 23.69 -2.61
CA ILE A 143 -21.23 22.39 -2.25
C ILE A 143 -20.45 21.74 -1.10
N ILE A 144 -19.13 21.95 -1.05
CA ILE A 144 -18.20 21.39 -0.06
C ILE A 144 -17.25 22.44 0.48
#